data_AF-A0A2T6FKW2-F1
#
_entry.id   AF-A0A2T6FKW2-F1
#
_cell.length_a   1.000
_cell.length_b   1.000
_cell.length_c   1.000
_cell.angle_alpha   90.00
_cell.angle_beta   90.00
_cell.angle_gamma   90.00
#
_symmetry.space_group_name_H-M   'P 1'
#
loop_
_entity.id
_entity.type
_entity.pdbx_description
1 polymer ?
#
loop_
_entity_poly.entity_id
_entity_poly.type
_entity_poly.pdbx_seq_one_letter_code
_entity_poly.pdbx_strand_id
1 'polypeptide(L)'
;MLKKNLRRYLGLAIVIVLTLACIQMAFVITDGLVASGNSATERNEFIQHNLALWQLGWFNWMLGALGLLTFCIMLLPYIPKSEWRILGILLVGLGIVPDIGAEVIFAFVIPHSHTIDPNLATMQILEMVAMQLTGTLGNGLYNIGGLLLNILLLGNKSLPRNIILAGIPGWFFGFGLSITCALYAFDAAKFFTAAGMVWSTAWMLAITLFIFPNEETMKVDF
;
A
#
# COMPACT_ATOMS: atom_id res chain seq x y z
N MET A 1 -23.72 -10.48 -19.15
CA MET A 1 -22.38 -10.18 -19.70
C MET A 1 -21.59 -9.17 -18.85
N LEU A 2 -22.15 -8.02 -18.45
CA LEU A 2 -21.48 -7.00 -17.61
C LEU A 2 -20.95 -7.49 -16.25
N LYS A 3 -21.63 -8.42 -15.56
CA LYS A 3 -21.18 -8.94 -14.25
C LYS A 3 -19.91 -9.79 -14.32
N LYS A 4 -19.66 -10.51 -15.42
CA LYS A 4 -18.54 -11.48 -15.57
C LYS A 4 -17.17 -10.79 -15.61
N ASN A 5 -17.11 -9.55 -16.10
CA ASN A 5 -15.86 -8.80 -16.25
C ASN A 5 -15.63 -7.75 -15.15
N LEU A 6 -16.57 -7.58 -14.21
CA LEU A 6 -16.48 -6.52 -13.21
C LEU A 6 -15.20 -6.63 -12.36
N ARG A 7 -14.88 -7.84 -11.85
CA ARG A 7 -13.64 -8.05 -11.07
C ARG A 7 -12.39 -7.76 -11.88
N ARG A 8 -12.38 -8.11 -13.17
CA ARG A 8 -11.26 -7.81 -14.06
C ARG A 8 -11.08 -6.29 -14.21
N TYR A 9 -12.14 -5.55 -14.50
CA TYR A 9 -12.05 -4.10 -14.66
C TYR A 9 -11.69 -3.38 -13.37
N LEU A 10 -12.26 -3.81 -12.24
CA LEU A 10 -11.87 -3.29 -10.93
C LEU A 10 -10.41 -3.60 -10.61
N GLY A 11 -9.93 -4.82 -10.88
CA GLY A 11 -8.53 -5.19 -10.71
C GLY A 11 -7.60 -4.33 -11.56
N LEU A 12 -7.96 -4.07 -12.82
CA LEU A 12 -7.18 -3.18 -13.70
C LEU A 12 -7.16 -1.75 -13.17
N ALA A 13 -8.30 -1.24 -12.70
CA ALA A 13 -8.37 0.09 -12.10
C ALA A 13 -7.47 0.21 -10.86
N ILE A 14 -7.49 -0.80 -9.97
CA ILE A 14 -6.62 -0.86 -8.79
C ILE A 14 -5.15 -0.86 -9.20
N VAL A 15 -4.77 -1.68 -10.18
CA VAL A 15 -3.38 -1.73 -10.70
C VAL A 15 -2.95 -0.38 -11.27
N ILE A 16 -3.83 0.31 -12.01
CA ILE A 16 -3.55 1.64 -12.56
C ILE A 16 -3.33 2.65 -11.43
N VAL A 17 -4.22 2.68 -10.43
CA VAL A 17 -4.10 3.58 -9.26
C VAL A 17 -2.77 3.34 -8.53
N LEU A 18 -2.44 2.08 -8.23
CA LEU A 18 -1.17 1.72 -7.58
C LEU A 18 0.04 2.12 -8.42
N THR A 19 -0.02 1.90 -9.74
CA THR A 19 1.05 2.29 -10.66
C THR A 19 1.25 3.81 -10.65
N LEU A 20 0.17 4.58 -10.68
CA LEU A 20 0.23 6.05 -10.59
C LEU A 20 0.79 6.51 -9.24
N ALA A 21 0.41 5.86 -8.14
CA ALA A 21 0.92 6.17 -6.80
C ALA A 21 2.43 5.90 -6.72
N CYS A 22 2.90 4.80 -7.31
CA CYS A 22 4.32 4.48 -7.41
C CYS A 22 5.08 5.54 -8.21
N ILE A 23 4.54 5.96 -9.37
CA ILE A 23 5.16 6.99 -10.21
C ILE A 23 5.24 8.32 -9.45
N GLN A 24 4.19 8.70 -8.74
CA GLN A 24 4.19 9.92 -7.95
C GLN A 24 5.24 9.88 -6.83
N MET A 25 5.31 8.80 -6.06
CA MET A 25 6.31 8.63 -5.00
C MET A 25 7.75 8.57 -5.51
N ALA A 26 7.97 8.02 -6.72
CA ALA A 26 9.29 7.85 -7.29
C ALA A 26 9.82 9.11 -7.98
N PHE A 27 8.93 9.93 -8.56
CA PHE A 27 9.34 11.02 -9.45
C PHE A 27 8.70 12.38 -9.18
N VAL A 28 7.52 12.43 -8.55
CA VAL A 28 6.75 13.68 -8.41
C VAL A 28 6.94 14.30 -7.04
N ILE A 29 6.85 13.51 -5.97
CA ILE A 29 6.89 14.03 -4.59
C ILE A 29 8.16 13.62 -3.82
N THR A 30 9.07 12.92 -4.49
CA THR A 30 10.30 12.33 -3.92
C THR A 30 11.08 13.31 -3.07
N ASP A 31 11.29 14.53 -3.56
CA ASP A 31 12.16 15.52 -2.90
C ASP A 31 11.57 16.06 -1.60
N GLY A 32 10.25 15.96 -1.42
CA GLY A 32 9.56 16.30 -0.17
C GLY A 32 9.53 15.16 0.86
N LEU A 33 9.92 13.94 0.50
CA LEU A 33 9.89 12.78 1.40
C LEU A 33 11.09 12.77 2.36
N VAL A 34 10.91 12.25 3.57
CA VAL A 34 11.98 12.07 4.57
C VAL A 34 13.17 11.27 4.03
N ALA A 35 12.89 10.28 3.17
CA ALA A 35 13.89 9.40 2.56
C ALA A 35 14.54 9.98 1.28
N SER A 36 14.38 11.28 1.01
CA SER A 36 15.00 11.94 -0.15
C SER A 36 16.48 12.20 0.01
N GLY A 37 16.97 12.30 1.26
CA GLY A 37 18.31 12.79 1.59
C GLY A 37 18.39 14.31 1.73
N ASN A 38 17.31 15.04 1.43
CA ASN A 38 17.25 16.49 1.57
C ASN A 38 17.15 16.90 3.05
N SER A 39 17.60 18.10 3.38
CA SER A 39 17.38 18.73 4.68
C SER A 39 15.90 19.06 4.92
N ALA A 40 15.52 19.31 6.19
CA ALA A 40 14.14 19.70 6.52
C ALA A 40 13.71 20.99 5.79
N THR A 41 14.63 21.94 5.63
CA THR A 41 14.40 23.19 4.89
C THR A 41 14.10 22.93 3.43
N GLU A 42 14.94 22.15 2.74
CA GLU A 42 14.75 21.81 1.32
C GLU A 42 13.44 21.04 1.11
N ARG A 43 13.11 20.10 2.00
CA ARG A 43 11.81 19.39 1.92
C ARG A 43 10.64 20.33 2.11
N ASN A 44 10.68 21.21 3.10
CA ASN A 44 9.60 22.19 3.33
C ASN A 44 9.44 23.11 2.12
N GLU A 45 10.54 23.66 1.61
CA GLU A 45 10.53 24.49 0.39
C GLU A 45 9.89 23.74 -0.79
N PHE A 46 10.28 22.48 -1.01
CA PHE A 46 9.68 21.66 -2.04
C PHE A 46 8.16 21.51 -1.86
N ILE A 47 7.71 21.18 -0.63
CA ILE A 47 6.30 21.00 -0.30
C ILE A 47 5.52 22.30 -0.53
N GLN A 48 6.04 23.46 -0.13
CA GLN A 48 5.36 24.74 -0.33
C GLN A 48 5.23 25.10 -1.82
N HIS A 49 6.28 24.87 -2.62
CA HIS A 49 6.25 25.15 -4.05
C HIS A 49 5.37 24.18 -4.85
N ASN A 50 5.12 22.97 -4.32
CA ASN A 50 4.42 21.89 -5.02
C ASN A 50 3.18 21.39 -4.25
N LEU A 51 2.56 22.24 -3.43
CA LEU A 51 1.53 21.83 -2.46
C LEU A 51 0.38 21.00 -3.05
N ALA A 52 -0.13 21.40 -4.22
CA ALA A 52 -1.21 20.67 -4.88
C ALA A 52 -0.78 19.27 -5.32
N LEU A 53 0.44 19.14 -5.86
CA LEU A 53 1.00 17.84 -6.28
C LEU A 53 1.32 16.96 -5.07
N TRP A 54 1.81 17.56 -3.99
CA TRP A 54 2.05 16.91 -2.71
C TRP A 54 0.76 16.29 -2.16
N GLN A 55 -0.30 17.09 -2.04
CA GLN A 55 -1.61 16.62 -1.57
C GLN A 55 -2.21 15.55 -2.48
N LEU A 56 -2.10 15.71 -3.79
CA LEU A 56 -2.58 14.72 -4.75
C LEU A 56 -1.80 13.40 -4.65
N GLY A 57 -0.50 13.45 -4.39
CA GLY A 57 0.34 12.27 -4.19
C GLY A 57 -0.15 11.42 -3.02
N TRP A 58 -0.39 12.04 -1.86
CA TRP A 58 -0.92 11.35 -0.68
C TRP A 58 -2.37 10.89 -0.84
N PHE A 59 -3.19 11.67 -1.54
CA PHE A 59 -4.55 11.23 -1.90
C PHE A 59 -4.52 9.96 -2.76
N ASN A 60 -3.66 9.91 -3.78
CA ASN A 60 -3.54 8.73 -4.63
C ASN A 60 -2.90 7.54 -3.89
N TRP A 61 -1.99 7.81 -2.95
CA TRP A 61 -1.46 6.79 -2.05
C TRP A 61 -2.58 6.14 -1.22
N MET A 62 -3.48 6.95 -0.66
CA MET A 62 -4.67 6.45 0.04
C MET A 62 -5.61 5.65 -0.87
N LEU A 63 -5.81 6.07 -2.13
CA LEU A 63 -6.56 5.27 -3.09
C LEU A 63 -5.88 3.92 -3.36
N GLY A 64 -4.54 3.87 -3.33
CA GLY A 64 -3.76 2.64 -3.38
C GLY A 64 -4.07 1.70 -2.20
N ALA A 65 -4.07 2.21 -0.97
CA ALA A 65 -4.42 1.45 0.24
C ALA A 65 -5.87 0.90 0.19
N LEU A 66 -6.83 1.73 -0.22
CA LEU A 66 -8.22 1.30 -0.43
C LEU A 66 -8.33 0.27 -1.57
N GLY A 67 -7.52 0.44 -2.62
CA GLY A 67 -7.38 -0.51 -3.71
C GLY A 67 -6.88 -1.87 -3.23
N LEU A 68 -5.87 -1.90 -2.35
CA LEU A 68 -5.37 -3.13 -1.72
C LEU A 68 -6.46 -3.84 -0.91
N LEU A 69 -7.18 -3.13 -0.03
CA LEU A 69 -8.29 -3.73 0.71
C LEU A 69 -9.36 -4.29 -0.23
N THR A 70 -9.75 -3.52 -1.24
CA THR A 70 -10.73 -3.95 -2.24
C THR A 70 -10.25 -5.20 -2.97
N PHE A 71 -8.97 -5.24 -3.36
CA PHE A 71 -8.36 -6.40 -3.98
C PHE A 71 -8.39 -7.63 -3.07
N CYS A 72 -8.02 -7.49 -1.79
CA CYS A 72 -8.12 -8.56 -0.80
C CYS A 72 -9.56 -9.09 -0.65
N ILE A 73 -10.56 -8.20 -0.61
CA ILE A 73 -11.99 -8.58 -0.60
C ILE A 73 -12.36 -9.34 -1.89
N MET A 74 -11.82 -8.92 -3.04
CA MET A 74 -12.06 -9.58 -4.31
C MET A 74 -11.47 -10.99 -4.39
N LEU A 75 -10.47 -11.32 -3.56
CA LEU A 75 -9.91 -12.67 -3.46
C LEU A 75 -10.77 -13.64 -2.65
N LEU A 76 -11.70 -13.15 -1.81
CA LEU A 76 -12.47 -13.99 -0.89
C LEU A 76 -13.22 -15.18 -1.51
N PRO A 77 -13.82 -15.07 -2.71
CA PRO A 77 -14.48 -16.22 -3.35
C PRO A 77 -13.53 -17.34 -3.77
N TYR A 78 -12.21 -17.09 -3.78
CA TYR A 78 -11.18 -18.06 -4.14
C TYR A 78 -10.50 -18.67 -2.90
N ILE A 79 -10.88 -18.23 -1.70
CA ILE A 79 -10.31 -18.66 -0.43
C ILE A 79 -11.33 -19.54 0.31
N PRO A 80 -10.97 -20.79 0.71
CA PRO A 80 -11.84 -21.65 1.50
C PRO A 80 -12.38 -20.95 2.76
N LYS A 81 -13.63 -21.22 3.12
CA LYS A 81 -14.25 -20.64 4.33
C LYS A 81 -13.42 -20.99 5.57
N SER A 82 -13.04 -19.96 6.31
CA SER A 82 -12.33 -20.08 7.59
C SER A 82 -12.42 -18.75 8.35
N GLU A 83 -12.27 -18.79 9.67
CA GLU A 83 -12.16 -17.59 10.51
C GLU A 83 -10.90 -16.79 10.17
N TRP A 84 -9.82 -17.48 9.77
CA TRP A 84 -8.58 -16.88 9.29
C TRP A 84 -8.77 -15.97 8.09
N ARG A 85 -9.73 -16.28 7.21
CA ARG A 85 -10.10 -15.40 6.09
C ARG A 85 -10.67 -14.07 6.59
N ILE A 86 -11.51 -14.11 7.61
CA ILE A 86 -12.11 -12.90 8.22
C ILE A 86 -11.02 -12.10 8.92
N LEU A 87 -10.19 -12.76 9.72
CA LEU A 87 -9.05 -12.12 10.38
C LEU A 87 -8.12 -11.43 9.37
N GLY A 88 -7.80 -12.08 8.25
CA GLY A 88 -6.96 -11.49 7.21
C GLY A 88 -7.52 -10.18 6.66
N ILE A 89 -8.82 -10.13 6.35
CA ILE A 89 -9.49 -8.89 5.90
C ILE A 89 -9.55 -7.85 7.00
N LEU A 90 -9.84 -8.25 8.24
CA LEU A 90 -9.85 -7.33 9.38
C LEU A 90 -8.49 -6.69 9.60
N LEU A 91 -7.40 -7.45 9.49
CA LEU A 91 -6.04 -6.93 9.62
C LEU A 91 -5.73 -5.93 8.50
N VAL A 92 -6.06 -6.25 7.24
CA VAL A 92 -5.90 -5.30 6.12
C VAL A 92 -6.74 -4.04 6.36
N GLY A 93 -8.00 -4.18 6.80
CA GLY A 93 -8.86 -3.05 7.11
C GLY A 93 -8.37 -2.20 8.29
N LEU A 94 -7.83 -2.84 9.33
CA LEU A 94 -7.25 -2.15 10.49
C LEU A 94 -6.00 -1.36 10.11
N GLY A 95 -5.22 -1.84 9.13
CA GLY A 95 -4.07 -1.12 8.59
C GLY A 95 -4.42 0.28 8.06
N ILE A 96 -5.64 0.46 7.53
CA ILE A 96 -6.11 1.75 6.98
C ILE A 96 -6.19 2.83 8.04
N VAL A 97 -6.50 2.49 9.29
CA VAL A 97 -6.71 3.47 10.36
C VAL A 97 -5.46 4.31 10.64
N PRO A 98 -4.30 3.72 11.00
CA PRO A 98 -3.08 4.50 11.18
C PRO A 98 -2.59 5.11 9.85
N ASP A 99 -2.81 4.45 8.72
CA ASP A 99 -2.39 4.94 7.40
C ASP A 99 -3.09 6.26 7.04
N ILE A 100 -4.42 6.33 7.16
CA ILE A 100 -5.16 7.59 6.99
C ILE A 100 -4.63 8.68 7.93
N GLY A 101 -4.32 8.32 9.18
CA GLY A 101 -3.74 9.27 10.13
C GLY A 101 -2.42 9.85 9.65
N ALA A 102 -1.53 9.01 9.14
CA ALA A 102 -0.26 9.43 8.55
C ALA A 102 -0.49 10.34 7.32
N GLU A 103 -1.40 9.96 6.43
CA GLU A 103 -1.63 10.71 5.20
C GLU A 103 -2.30 12.06 5.43
N VAL A 104 -3.14 12.17 6.46
CA VAL A 104 -3.63 13.49 6.91
C VAL A 104 -2.48 14.35 7.43
N ILE A 105 -1.56 13.76 8.21
CA ILE A 105 -0.39 14.49 8.70
C ILE A 105 0.47 14.99 7.53
N PHE A 106 0.80 14.11 6.58
CA PHE A 106 1.60 14.47 5.42
C PHE A 106 0.91 15.48 4.51
N ALA A 107 -0.33 15.24 4.11
CA ALA A 107 -1.01 16.07 3.12
C ALA A 107 -1.45 17.43 3.66
N PHE A 108 -1.84 17.51 4.94
CA PHE A 108 -2.53 18.69 5.46
C PHE A 108 -1.86 19.32 6.69
N VAL A 109 -1.22 18.55 7.56
CA VAL A 109 -0.63 19.11 8.79
C VAL A 109 0.78 19.65 8.55
N ILE A 110 1.66 18.83 7.96
CA ILE A 110 3.06 19.20 7.68
C ILE A 110 3.18 20.49 6.85
N PRO A 111 2.40 20.69 5.76
CA PRO A 111 2.48 21.93 4.99
C PRO A 111 2.24 23.21 5.80
N HIS A 112 1.50 23.13 6.91
CA HIS A 112 1.19 24.29 7.75
C HIS A 112 2.08 24.38 9.01
N SER A 113 2.89 23.35 9.30
CA SER A 113 3.69 23.28 10.53
C SER A 113 4.70 24.43 10.68
N HIS A 114 5.25 24.94 9.58
CA HIS A 114 6.18 26.07 9.57
C HIS A 114 5.57 27.39 10.10
N THR A 115 4.24 27.52 10.08
CA THR A 115 3.53 28.68 10.63
C THR A 115 3.48 28.67 12.16
N ILE A 116 3.60 27.50 12.76
CA ILE A 116 3.61 27.27 14.21
C ILE A 116 5.05 27.33 14.72
N ASP A 117 5.97 26.72 13.96
CA ASP A 117 7.36 26.54 14.37
C ASP A 117 8.33 26.81 13.19
N PRO A 118 8.90 28.03 13.12
CA PRO A 118 9.81 28.41 12.03
C PRO A 118 11.11 27.60 11.97
N ASN A 119 11.49 26.91 13.06
CA ASN A 119 12.72 26.10 13.08
C ASN A 119 12.53 24.68 12.48
N LEU A 120 11.30 24.33 12.07
CA LEU A 120 10.93 23.06 11.46
C LEU A 120 11.09 21.81 12.35
N ALA A 121 11.37 21.95 13.65
CA ALA A 121 11.43 20.80 14.57
C ALA A 121 10.08 20.10 14.66
N THR A 122 8.98 20.87 14.70
CA THR A 122 7.62 20.33 14.68
C THR A 122 7.36 19.51 13.41
N MET A 123 7.82 19.98 12.24
CA MET A 123 7.71 19.24 10.98
C MET A 123 8.42 17.89 11.07
N GLN A 124 9.67 17.87 11.57
CA GLN A 124 10.45 16.64 11.70
C GLN A 124 9.80 15.64 12.64
N ILE A 125 9.24 16.09 13.77
CA ILE A 125 8.51 15.21 14.69
C ILE A 125 7.27 14.61 13.99
N LEU A 126 6.50 15.43 13.28
CA LEU A 126 5.32 14.99 12.54
C LEU A 126 5.68 13.98 11.44
N GLU A 127 6.77 14.22 10.71
CA GLU A 127 7.30 13.28 9.72
C GLU A 127 7.63 11.92 10.35
N MET A 128 8.31 11.91 11.51
CA MET A 128 8.63 10.66 12.21
C MET A 128 7.39 9.93 12.69
N VAL A 129 6.41 10.65 13.25
CA VAL A 129 5.13 10.07 13.69
C VAL A 129 4.38 9.48 12.50
N ALA A 130 4.24 10.24 11.42
CA ALA A 130 3.55 9.79 10.22
C ALA A 130 4.23 8.55 9.62
N MET A 131 5.57 8.54 9.51
CA MET A 131 6.33 7.37 9.04
C MET A 131 6.10 6.12 9.89
N GLN A 132 5.97 6.24 11.22
CA GLN A 132 5.64 5.09 12.07
C GLN A 132 4.19 4.62 11.88
N LEU A 133 3.27 5.56 11.67
CA LEU A 133 1.85 5.24 11.44
C LEU A 133 1.65 4.49 10.11
N THR A 134 2.15 5.03 8.98
CA THR A 134 2.01 4.39 7.66
C THR A 134 3.02 3.26 7.47
N GLY A 135 4.31 3.56 7.59
CA GLY A 135 5.40 2.65 7.20
C GLY A 135 5.58 1.46 8.13
N THR A 136 5.33 1.64 9.44
CA THR A 136 5.41 0.56 10.44
C THR A 136 4.05 -0.08 10.70
N LEU A 137 3.10 0.65 11.27
CA LEU A 137 1.87 0.06 11.80
C LEU A 137 0.87 -0.31 10.70
N GLY A 138 0.50 0.64 9.84
CA GLY A 138 -0.44 0.42 8.74
C GLY A 138 0.05 -0.66 7.78
N ASN A 139 1.26 -0.45 7.26
CA ASN A 139 1.93 -1.40 6.39
C ASN A 139 2.16 -2.76 7.06
N GLY A 140 2.56 -2.83 8.33
CA GLY A 140 2.69 -4.09 9.05
C GLY A 140 1.38 -4.89 9.08
N LEU A 141 0.26 -4.23 9.41
CA LEU A 141 -1.07 -4.84 9.44
C LEU A 141 -1.53 -5.31 8.05
N TYR A 142 -1.31 -4.49 7.00
CA TYR A 142 -1.57 -4.89 5.62
C TYR A 142 -0.84 -6.16 5.24
N ASN A 143 0.45 -6.26 5.58
CA ASN A 143 1.28 -7.39 5.17
C ASN A 143 0.98 -8.67 5.97
N ILE A 144 0.65 -8.57 7.26
CA ILE A 144 0.19 -9.74 8.03
C ILE A 144 -1.13 -10.26 7.43
N GLY A 145 -2.11 -9.38 7.23
CA GLY A 145 -3.42 -9.76 6.69
C GLY A 145 -3.32 -10.29 5.25
N GLY A 146 -2.55 -9.60 4.41
CA GLY A 146 -2.32 -9.98 3.02
C GLY A 146 -1.59 -11.31 2.87
N LEU A 147 -0.52 -11.55 3.64
CA LEU A 147 0.18 -12.83 3.66
C LEU A 147 -0.73 -13.96 4.11
N LEU A 148 -1.52 -13.75 5.16
CA LEU A 148 -2.50 -14.74 5.63
C LEU A 148 -3.48 -15.11 4.52
N LEU A 149 -4.09 -14.13 3.86
CA LEU A 149 -4.99 -14.36 2.73
C LEU A 149 -4.29 -15.07 1.56
N ASN A 150 -3.06 -14.69 1.24
CA ASN A 150 -2.27 -15.30 0.17
C ASN A 150 -1.95 -16.77 0.48
N ILE A 151 -1.62 -17.10 1.72
CA ILE A 151 -1.39 -18.49 2.15
C ILE A 151 -2.70 -19.27 2.06
N LEU A 152 -3.83 -18.70 2.47
CA LEU A 152 -5.12 -19.38 2.39
C LEU A 152 -5.57 -19.65 0.94
N LEU A 153 -5.16 -18.83 -0.03
CA LEU A 153 -5.37 -19.14 -1.46
C LEU A 153 -4.68 -20.45 -1.87
N LEU A 154 -3.62 -20.87 -1.19
CA LEU A 154 -3.00 -22.19 -1.40
C LEU A 154 -3.92 -23.35 -0.95
N GLY A 155 -5.00 -23.10 -0.21
CA GLY A 155 -6.03 -24.11 0.04
C GLY A 155 -6.83 -24.46 -1.20
N ASN A 156 -6.89 -23.56 -2.19
CA ASN A 156 -7.66 -23.75 -3.40
C ASN A 156 -6.81 -24.42 -4.50
N LYS A 157 -7.14 -25.67 -4.85
CA LYS A 157 -6.39 -26.47 -5.84
C LYS A 157 -6.67 -26.09 -7.29
N SER A 158 -7.73 -25.35 -7.59
CA SER A 158 -8.05 -24.89 -8.95
C SER A 158 -7.22 -23.68 -9.39
N LEU A 159 -6.54 -23.01 -8.46
CA LEU A 159 -5.72 -21.83 -8.75
C LEU A 159 -4.33 -22.22 -9.27
N PRO A 160 -3.79 -21.45 -10.24
CA PRO A 160 -2.43 -21.63 -10.74
C PRO A 160 -1.40 -21.31 -9.64
N ARG A 161 -0.76 -22.35 -9.10
CA ARG A 161 0.14 -22.26 -7.94
C ARG A 161 1.27 -21.25 -8.11
N ASN A 162 1.86 -21.19 -9.29
CA ASN A 162 2.96 -20.26 -9.57
C ASN A 162 2.53 -18.80 -9.39
N ILE A 163 1.29 -18.44 -9.77
CA ILE A 163 0.77 -17.08 -9.59
C ILE A 163 0.52 -16.79 -8.11
N ILE A 164 -0.04 -17.75 -7.36
CA ILE A 164 -0.30 -17.56 -5.93
C ILE A 164 1.01 -17.44 -5.13
N LEU A 165 1.98 -18.31 -5.41
CA LEU A 165 3.30 -18.29 -4.76
C LEU A 165 4.10 -17.03 -5.13
N ALA A 166 3.93 -16.51 -6.34
CA ALA A 166 4.57 -15.26 -6.75
C ALA A 166 4.13 -14.05 -5.92
N GLY A 167 3.01 -14.10 -5.20
CA GLY A 167 2.60 -13.03 -4.28
C GLY A 167 3.41 -12.98 -2.98
N ILE A 168 3.93 -14.12 -2.53
CA ILE A 168 4.58 -14.28 -1.21
C ILE A 168 5.74 -13.29 -0.99
N PRO A 169 6.68 -13.12 -1.93
CA PRO A 169 7.80 -12.18 -1.74
C PRO A 169 7.36 -10.75 -1.47
N GLY A 170 6.24 -10.30 -2.06
CA GLY A 170 5.71 -8.95 -1.87
C GLY A 170 5.44 -8.63 -0.40
N TRP A 171 4.88 -9.59 0.35
CA TRP A 171 4.59 -9.41 1.77
C TRP A 171 5.86 -9.33 2.62
N PHE A 172 6.91 -10.08 2.26
CA PHE A 172 8.19 -10.00 2.94
C PHE A 172 8.91 -8.68 2.69
N PHE A 173 8.78 -8.10 1.48
CA PHE A 173 9.24 -6.73 1.25
C PHE A 173 8.49 -5.74 2.14
N GLY A 174 7.18 -5.90 2.30
CA GLY A 174 6.40 -5.06 3.21
C GLY A 174 6.77 -5.23 4.69
N PHE A 175 7.12 -6.44 5.15
CA PHE A 175 7.72 -6.62 6.48
C PHE A 175 9.08 -5.94 6.61
N GLY A 176 9.92 -6.02 5.57
CA GLY A 176 11.18 -5.28 5.50
C GLY A 176 10.96 -3.77 5.64
N LEU A 177 9.96 -3.22 4.94
CA LEU A 177 9.54 -1.82 5.09
C LEU A 177 9.13 -1.51 6.54
N SER A 178 8.28 -2.35 7.14
CA SER A 178 7.82 -2.13 8.52
C SER A 178 8.98 -2.09 9.52
N ILE A 179 9.91 -3.03 9.40
CA ILE A 179 11.09 -3.12 10.27
C ILE A 179 12.01 -1.92 10.07
N THR A 180 12.28 -1.55 8.81
CA THR A 180 13.19 -0.43 8.50
C THR A 180 12.61 0.92 8.91
N CYS A 181 11.30 1.13 8.75
CA CYS A 181 10.62 2.29 9.32
C CYS A 181 10.70 2.31 10.85
N ALA A 182 10.43 1.19 11.53
CA ALA A 182 10.53 1.09 12.98
C ALA A 182 11.94 1.41 13.52
N LEU A 183 12.98 1.10 12.74
CA LEU A 183 14.38 1.37 13.06
C LEU A 183 14.89 2.70 12.51
N TYR A 184 14.03 3.53 11.91
CA TYR A 184 14.39 4.80 11.27
C TYR A 184 15.46 4.67 10.16
N ALA A 185 15.57 3.50 9.55
CA ALA A 185 16.50 3.21 8.46
C ALA A 185 15.87 3.59 7.10
N PHE A 186 15.68 4.89 6.87
CA PHE A 186 14.84 5.39 5.77
C PHE A 186 15.34 5.08 4.36
N ASP A 187 16.66 4.97 4.15
CA ASP A 187 17.21 4.54 2.86
C ASP A 187 16.80 3.10 2.52
N ALA A 188 16.85 2.21 3.51
CA ALA A 188 16.39 0.83 3.36
C ALA A 188 14.86 0.77 3.22
N ALA A 189 14.13 1.60 3.95
CA ALA A 189 12.68 1.72 3.81
C ALA A 189 12.28 2.09 2.38
N LYS A 190 12.97 3.06 1.76
CA LYS A 190 12.75 3.44 0.36
C LYS A 190 12.90 2.25 -0.60
N PHE A 191 13.95 1.45 -0.41
CA PHE A 191 14.15 0.23 -1.20
C PHE A 191 12.98 -0.76 -1.02
N PHE A 192 12.60 -1.07 0.23
CA PHE A 192 11.53 -2.03 0.50
C PHE A 192 10.17 -1.53 0.02
N THR A 193 9.88 -0.23 0.12
CA THR A 193 8.69 0.38 -0.48
C THR A 193 8.70 0.16 -2.00
N ALA A 194 9.78 0.52 -2.69
CA ALA A 194 9.84 0.38 -4.15
C ALA A 194 9.70 -1.09 -4.60
N ALA A 195 10.47 -1.99 -3.98
CA ALA A 195 10.44 -3.41 -4.29
C ALA A 195 9.06 -4.04 -3.99
N GLY A 196 8.51 -3.77 -2.81
CA GLY A 196 7.21 -4.27 -2.38
C GLY A 196 6.08 -3.77 -3.27
N MET A 197 6.06 -2.47 -3.61
CA MET A 197 5.02 -1.88 -4.45
C MET A 197 5.05 -2.41 -5.88
N VAL A 198 6.23 -2.47 -6.52
CA VAL A 198 6.37 -3.00 -7.89
C VAL A 198 5.97 -4.47 -7.92
N TRP A 199 6.46 -5.26 -6.96
CA TRP A 199 6.19 -6.70 -6.91
C TRP A 199 4.72 -6.99 -6.66
N SER A 200 4.11 -6.35 -5.66
CA SER A 200 2.70 -6.51 -5.33
C SER A 200 1.80 -6.04 -6.47
N THR A 201 2.13 -4.93 -7.13
CA THR A 201 1.35 -4.44 -8.30
C THR A 201 1.44 -5.43 -9.47
N ALA A 202 2.63 -5.96 -9.76
CA ALA A 202 2.80 -6.97 -10.81
C ALA A 202 2.03 -8.26 -10.49
N TRP A 203 2.04 -8.69 -9.23
CA TRP A 203 1.25 -9.83 -8.77
C TRP A 203 -0.25 -9.59 -8.90
N MET A 204 -0.75 -8.43 -8.47
CA MET A 204 -2.16 -8.05 -8.62
C MET A 204 -2.59 -8.01 -10.09
N LEU A 205 -1.72 -7.54 -10.98
CA LEU A 205 -1.94 -7.58 -12.42
C LEU A 205 -2.03 -9.03 -12.92
N ALA A 206 -1.15 -9.93 -12.49
CA ALA A 206 -1.20 -11.34 -12.86
C ALA A 206 -2.51 -12.00 -12.42
N ILE A 207 -2.93 -11.82 -11.16
CA ILE A 207 -4.23 -12.30 -10.67
C ILE A 207 -5.38 -11.74 -11.52
N THR A 208 -5.33 -10.44 -11.82
CA THR A 208 -6.36 -9.73 -12.59
C THR A 208 -6.49 -10.27 -14.02
N LEU A 209 -5.38 -10.65 -14.64
CA LEU A 209 -5.37 -11.13 -16.03
C LEU A 209 -5.61 -12.63 -16.15
N PHE A 210 -5.19 -13.43 -15.17
CA PHE A 210 -5.23 -14.90 -15.29
C PHE A 210 -6.31 -15.56 -14.44
N ILE A 211 -6.69 -14.97 -13.30
CA ILE A 211 -7.66 -15.60 -12.37
C ILE A 211 -9.05 -14.98 -12.52
N PHE A 212 -9.18 -13.66 -12.47
CA PHE A 212 -10.50 -13.01 -12.53
C PHE A 212 -11.31 -13.32 -13.80
N PRO A 213 -10.73 -13.49 -15.00
CA PRO A 213 -11.51 -13.88 -16.18
C PRO A 213 -12.05 -15.31 -16.13
N ASN A 214 -11.42 -16.18 -15.33
CA ASN A 214 -11.75 -17.61 -15.21
C ASN A 214 -12.50 -17.92 -13.91
N GLU A 215 -13.26 -16.95 -13.40
CA GLU A 215 -13.81 -17.02 -12.05
C GLU A 215 -14.79 -18.19 -11.82
N GLU A 216 -15.53 -18.62 -12.84
CA GLU A 216 -16.55 -19.68 -12.74
C GLU A 216 -15.94 -21.05 -12.43
N THR A 217 -14.70 -21.30 -12.87
CA THR A 217 -14.02 -22.60 -12.67
C THR A 217 -13.07 -22.60 -11.46
N MET A 218 -12.76 -21.42 -10.92
CA MET A 218 -11.71 -21.23 -9.92
C MET A 218 -12.22 -20.84 -8.53
N LYS A 219 -13.48 -20.44 -8.38
CA LYS A 219 -14.07 -20.17 -7.06
C LYS A 219 -14.17 -21.47 -6.26
N VAL A 220 -14.11 -21.33 -4.94
CA VAL A 220 -14.50 -22.39 -4.01
C VAL A 220 -15.93 -22.12 -3.58
N ASP A 221 -16.77 -23.16 -3.63
CA ASP A 221 -18.17 -23.05 -3.24
C ASP A 221 -18.28 -22.57 -1.79
N PHE A 222 -19.29 -21.73 -1.55
CA PHE A 222 -19.58 -21.16 -0.25
C PHE A 222 -20.12 -22.22 0.69
#